data_AF-A0A6H0ZJ55-F1
#
_entry.id   AF-A0A6H0ZJ55-F1
#
_cell.length_a   1.000
_cell.length_b   1.000
_cell.length_c   1.000
_cell.angle_alpha   90.00
_cell.angle_beta   90.00
_cell.angle_gamma   90.00
#
_symmetry.space_group_name_H-M   'P 1'
#
loop_
_entity.id
_entity.type
_entity.pdbx_description
1 polymer ?
#
loop_
_entity_poly.entity_id
_entity_poly.type
_entity_poly.pdbx_seq_one_letter_code
_entity_poly.pdbx_strand_id
1 'polypeptide(L)'
;MVEIVDELRAKLIDIDRKMEELRREIVILDDQKSAFETVIRVYDPSFEAAVLPSKARRASSRETASARVTELLKGRNNRHIVLDILRRNERPTTTAEIAEKFASEAALGSEAARLESALTSRFSATLNGLVKQGLVRQAGTADGRRHLWEISR
;
A
#
# COMPACT_ATOMS: atom_id res chain seq x y z
N MET A 1 -7.12 -33.63 -5.21
CA MET A 1 -6.50 -32.38 -4.70
C MET A 1 -6.50 -31.26 -5.75
N VAL A 2 -6.33 -31.57 -7.04
CA VAL A 2 -6.37 -30.57 -8.14
C VAL A 2 -7.76 -29.95 -8.32
N GLU A 3 -8.84 -30.75 -8.27
CA GLU A 3 -10.22 -30.25 -8.44
C GLU A 3 -10.65 -29.21 -7.38
N ILE A 4 -10.22 -29.37 -6.13
CA ILE A 4 -10.53 -28.43 -5.04
C ILE A 4 -9.84 -27.08 -5.30
N VAL A 5 -8.62 -27.09 -5.83
CA VAL A 5 -7.87 -25.86 -6.14
C VAL A 5 -8.52 -25.13 -7.31
N ASP A 6 -9.01 -25.85 -8.32
CA ASP A 6 -9.71 -25.25 -9.46
C ASP A 6 -11.07 -24.68 -9.06
N GLU A 7 -11.82 -25.35 -8.18
CA GLU A 7 -13.08 -24.82 -7.63
C GLU A 7 -12.84 -23.56 -6.78
N LEU A 8 -11.77 -23.52 -5.98
CA LEU A 8 -11.39 -22.34 -5.20
C LEU A 8 -11.01 -21.16 -6.11
N ARG A 9 -10.29 -21.42 -7.21
CA ARG A 9 -9.96 -20.39 -8.21
C ARG A 9 -11.20 -19.84 -8.90
N ALA A 10 -12.16 -20.69 -9.26
CA ALA A 10 -13.42 -20.25 -9.85
C ALA A 10 -14.21 -19.35 -8.88
N LYS A 11 -14.31 -19.75 -7.61
CA LYS A 11 -14.97 -18.93 -6.56
C LYS A 11 -14.27 -17.60 -6.34
N LEU A 12 -12.94 -17.55 -6.42
CA LEU A 12 -12.18 -16.30 -6.30
C LEU A 12 -12.54 -15.32 -7.44
N ILE A 13 -12.57 -15.80 -8.68
CA ILE A 13 -12.94 -14.99 -9.85
C ILE A 13 -14.37 -14.46 -9.72
N ASP A 14 -15.30 -15.27 -9.22
CA ASP A 14 -16.68 -14.84 -9.01
C ASP A 14 -16.80 -13.78 -7.90
N ILE A 15 -16.00 -13.89 -6.83
CA ILE A 15 -15.92 -12.85 -5.79
C ILE A 15 -15.37 -11.56 -6.38
N ASP A 16 -14.28 -11.62 -7.15
CA ASP A 16 -13.68 -10.45 -7.79
C ASP A 16 -14.67 -9.76 -8.74
N ARG A 17 -15.44 -10.54 -9.51
CA ARG A 17 -16.50 -10.01 -10.39
C ARG A 17 -17.56 -9.27 -9.59
N LYS A 18 -18.07 -9.86 -8.50
CA LYS A 18 -19.07 -9.22 -7.63
C LYS A 18 -18.53 -7.96 -6.97
N MET A 19 -17.26 -7.95 -6.57
CA MET A 19 -16.62 -6.76 -6.02
C MET A 19 -16.57 -5.62 -7.04
N GLU A 20 -16.23 -5.91 -8.30
CA GLU A 20 -16.21 -4.90 -9.36
C GLU A 20 -17.60 -4.38 -9.73
N GLU A 21 -18.62 -5.24 -9.72
CA GLU A 21 -20.01 -4.83 -9.91
C GLU A 21 -20.48 -3.86 -8.83
N LEU A 22 -20.28 -4.22 -7.55
CA LEU A 22 -20.63 -3.36 -6.42
C LEU A 22 -19.87 -2.03 -6.42
N ARG A 23 -18.59 -2.04 -6.82
CA ARG A 23 -17.81 -0.80 -6.96
C ARG A 23 -18.42 0.15 -8.00
N ARG A 24 -18.87 -0.38 -9.14
CA ARG A 24 -19.55 0.44 -10.17
C ARG A 24 -20.87 1.00 -9.66
N GLU A 25 -21.65 0.18 -8.96
CA GLU A 25 -22.92 0.61 -8.37
C GLU A 25 -22.72 1.72 -7.34
N ILE A 26 -21.70 1.62 -6.49
CA ILE A 26 -21.33 2.67 -5.52
C ILE A 26 -21.04 4.00 -6.22
N VAL A 27 -20.30 3.97 -7.34
CA VAL A 27 -19.98 5.19 -8.10
C VAL A 27 -21.25 5.85 -8.64
N ILE A 28 -22.14 5.06 -9.24
CA ILE A 28 -23.42 5.56 -9.77
C ILE A 28 -24.27 6.18 -8.66
N LEU A 29 -24.35 5.51 -7.49
CA LEU A 29 -25.11 6.01 -6.35
C LEU A 29 -24.50 7.28 -5.74
N ASP A 30 -23.18 7.41 -5.70
CA ASP A 30 -22.52 8.64 -5.20
C ASP A 30 -22.73 9.81 -6.17
N ASP A 31 -22.68 9.57 -7.48
CA ASP A 31 -23.02 10.57 -8.50
C ASP A 31 -24.46 11.05 -8.34
N GLN A 32 -25.42 10.12 -8.22
CA GLN A 32 -26.83 10.45 -7.96
C GLN A 32 -26.99 11.25 -6.67
N LYS A 33 -26.33 10.83 -5.58
CA LYS A 33 -26.36 11.52 -4.30
C LYS A 33 -25.85 12.95 -4.42
N SER A 34 -24.74 13.16 -5.14
CA SER A 34 -24.16 14.50 -5.35
C SER A 34 -25.08 15.42 -6.16
N ALA A 35 -25.80 14.87 -7.15
CA ALA A 35 -26.80 15.60 -7.91
C ALA A 35 -27.96 16.05 -7.01
N PHE A 36 -28.47 15.15 -6.15
CA PHE A 36 -29.51 15.49 -5.18
C PHE A 36 -29.03 16.53 -4.16
N GLU A 37 -27.82 16.38 -3.59
CA GLU A 37 -27.25 17.38 -2.67
C GLU A 37 -27.16 18.76 -3.32
N THR A 38 -26.84 18.83 -4.62
CA THR A 38 -26.79 20.09 -5.39
C THR A 38 -28.17 20.70 -5.54
N VAL A 39 -29.17 19.92 -5.96
CA VAL A 39 -30.55 20.40 -6.12
C VAL A 39 -31.11 20.86 -4.78
N ILE A 40 -30.89 20.10 -3.70
CA ILE A 40 -31.35 20.49 -2.37
C ILE A 40 -30.74 21.83 -1.95
N ARG A 41 -29.43 22.05 -2.18
CA ARG A 41 -28.78 23.32 -1.84
C ARG A 41 -29.35 24.53 -2.60
N VAL A 42 -29.89 24.33 -3.79
CA VAL A 42 -30.58 25.40 -4.55
C VAL A 42 -31.87 25.84 -3.85
N TYR A 43 -32.61 24.91 -3.25
CA TYR A 43 -33.89 25.18 -2.59
C TYR A 43 -33.76 25.46 -1.08
N ASP A 44 -32.76 24.89 -0.44
CA ASP A 44 -32.44 25.06 0.97
C ASP A 44 -30.92 25.31 1.12
N PRO A 45 -30.49 26.58 1.11
CA PRO A 45 -29.09 26.93 1.32
C PRO A 45 -28.57 26.58 2.72
N SER A 46 -29.46 26.34 3.69
CA SER A 46 -29.11 25.88 5.04
C SER A 46 -28.97 24.36 5.14
N PHE A 47 -29.21 23.63 4.04
CA PHE A 47 -29.04 22.20 3.98
C PHE A 47 -27.58 21.78 4.20
N GLU A 48 -27.30 21.30 5.41
CA GLU A 48 -26.12 20.53 5.72
C GLU A 48 -26.42 19.06 5.43
N ALA A 49 -25.94 18.58 4.28
CA ALA A 49 -25.95 17.14 4.01
C ALA A 49 -25.28 16.44 5.19
N ALA A 50 -26.01 15.56 5.87
CA ALA A 50 -25.50 14.82 7.02
C ALA A 50 -24.15 14.19 6.64
N VAL A 51 -23.08 14.78 7.17
CA VAL A 51 -21.73 14.27 7.02
C VAL A 51 -21.65 13.07 7.95
N LEU A 52 -22.31 11.96 7.59
CA LEU A 52 -21.82 10.65 8.01
C LEU A 52 -20.33 10.68 7.66
N PRO A 53 -19.44 10.47 8.64
CA PRO A 53 -18.03 10.84 8.55
C PRO A 53 -17.47 10.25 7.28
N SER A 54 -17.37 11.12 6.29
CA SER A 54 -17.03 10.75 4.94
C SER A 54 -15.52 10.72 4.84
N LYS A 55 -14.89 9.97 5.76
CA LYS A 55 -13.47 9.62 5.68
C LYS A 55 -13.16 8.76 4.44
N ALA A 56 -14.18 8.32 3.70
CA ALA A 56 -14.05 7.62 2.43
C ALA A 56 -14.27 8.50 1.18
N ARG A 57 -14.74 9.75 1.30
CA ARG A 57 -15.25 10.55 0.14
C ARG A 57 -14.20 11.15 -0.80
N ARG A 58 -12.95 10.70 -0.78
CA ARG A 58 -11.97 11.11 -1.80
C ARG A 58 -10.82 10.12 -2.02
N ALA A 59 -10.96 8.88 -1.55
CA ALA A 59 -9.92 7.85 -1.63
C ALA A 59 -10.35 6.57 -2.38
N SER A 60 -11.62 6.47 -2.82
CA SER A 60 -12.16 5.23 -3.39
C SER A 60 -12.05 5.11 -4.91
N SER A 61 -11.62 6.14 -5.66
CA SER A 61 -11.26 5.98 -7.08
C SER A 61 -9.75 5.83 -7.32
N ARG A 62 -8.94 5.94 -6.27
CA ARG A 62 -7.51 5.66 -6.30
C ARG A 62 -7.05 5.37 -4.89
N GLU A 63 -7.09 4.10 -4.49
CA GLU A 63 -6.35 3.72 -3.30
C GLU A 63 -4.88 4.02 -3.56
N THR A 64 -4.37 5.06 -2.92
CA THR A 64 -3.00 5.52 -3.17
C THR A 64 -2.03 4.41 -2.78
N ALA A 65 -0.93 4.25 -3.51
CA ALA A 65 0.09 3.25 -3.19
C ALA A 65 0.54 3.33 -1.72
N SER A 66 0.55 4.53 -1.13
CA SER A 66 0.85 4.75 0.29
C SER A 66 -0.20 4.18 1.25
N ALA A 67 -1.50 4.28 0.91
CA ALA A 67 -2.57 3.67 1.71
C ALA A 67 -2.47 2.14 1.65
N ARG A 68 -2.28 1.57 0.45
CA ARG A 68 -2.04 0.14 0.24
C ARG A 68 -0.84 -0.38 1.01
N VAL A 69 0.30 0.33 0.95
CA VAL A 69 1.49 -0.03 1.74
C VAL A 69 1.23 0.05 3.24
N THR A 70 0.42 1.01 3.69
CA THR A 70 0.05 1.14 5.11
C THR A 70 -0.80 -0.04 5.56
N GLU A 71 -1.77 -0.47 4.76
CA GLU A 71 -2.58 -1.65 5.02
C GLU A 71 -1.73 -2.92 5.03
N LEU A 72 -0.85 -3.08 4.04
CA LEU A 72 0.03 -4.25 3.90
C LEU A 72 0.99 -4.41 5.09
N LEU A 73 1.50 -3.29 5.62
CA LEU A 73 2.40 -3.27 6.77
C LEU A 73 1.67 -3.21 8.12
N LYS A 74 0.33 -3.15 8.12
CA LYS A 74 -0.47 -3.08 9.34
C LYS A 74 -0.25 -4.35 10.17
N GLY A 75 0.07 -4.16 11.46
CA GLY A 75 0.34 -5.27 12.38
C GLY A 75 1.70 -5.96 12.18
N ARG A 76 2.51 -5.54 11.19
CA ARG A 76 3.86 -6.06 10.97
C ARG A 76 4.91 -5.16 11.61
N ASN A 77 6.00 -5.76 12.08
CA ASN A 77 7.14 -4.99 12.60
C ASN A 77 8.10 -4.63 11.45
N ASN A 78 7.93 -3.44 10.89
CA ASN A 78 8.75 -2.94 9.78
C ASN A 78 10.25 -2.98 10.05
N ARG A 79 10.66 -2.74 11.31
CA ARG A 79 12.06 -2.78 11.68
C ARG A 79 12.62 -4.18 11.59
N HIS A 80 11.85 -5.17 12.05
CA HIS A 80 12.24 -6.57 11.94
C HIS A 80 12.34 -7.00 10.48
N ILE A 81 11.36 -6.64 9.64
CA ILE A 81 11.39 -6.92 8.20
C ILE A 81 12.68 -6.38 7.57
N VAL A 82 12.96 -5.10 7.77
CA VAL A 82 14.16 -4.45 7.18
C VAL A 82 15.44 -5.10 7.69
N LEU A 83 15.55 -5.38 9.00
CA LEU A 83 16.74 -6.01 9.57
C LEU A 83 16.92 -7.46 9.11
N ASP A 84 15.84 -8.22 8.97
CA ASP A 84 15.90 -9.61 8.49
C ASP A 84 16.35 -9.66 7.02
N ILE A 85 15.80 -8.78 6.17
CA ILE A 85 16.26 -8.62 4.79
C ILE A 85 17.75 -8.23 4.76
N LEU A 86 18.19 -7.26 5.57
CA LEU A 86 19.60 -6.88 5.64
C LEU A 86 20.49 -8.01 6.16
N ARG A 87 20.03 -8.85 7.11
CA ARG A 87 20.81 -9.99 7.63
C ARG A 87 21.01 -11.08 6.59
N ARG A 88 19.98 -11.36 5.80
CA ARG A 88 20.03 -12.35 4.71
C ARG A 88 20.85 -11.87 3.52
N ASN A 89 21.13 -10.57 3.45
CA ASN A 89 22.02 -9.99 2.44
C ASN A 89 23.43 -9.87 3.00
N GLU A 90 24.37 -10.65 2.46
CA GLU A 90 25.79 -10.58 2.84
C GLU A 90 26.51 -9.34 2.29
N ARG A 91 25.80 -8.49 1.55
CA ARG A 91 26.32 -7.27 0.91
C ARG A 91 25.46 -6.05 1.26
N PRO A 92 26.05 -4.83 1.25
CA PRO A 92 25.26 -3.61 1.37
C PRO A 92 24.18 -3.57 0.29
N THR A 93 22.96 -3.22 0.68
CA THR A 93 21.78 -3.20 -0.21
C THR A 93 21.13 -1.84 -0.23
N THR A 94 20.58 -1.48 -1.39
CA THR A 94 19.82 -0.25 -1.57
C THR A 94 18.41 -0.41 -0.99
N THR A 95 17.74 0.71 -0.71
CA THR A 95 16.36 0.65 -0.23
C THR A 95 15.38 0.10 -1.27
N ALA A 96 15.68 0.28 -2.57
CA ALA A 96 14.89 -0.29 -3.66
C ALA A 96 14.99 -1.83 -3.66
N GLU A 97 16.20 -2.38 -3.52
CA GLU A 97 16.41 -3.83 -3.40
C GLU A 97 15.71 -4.41 -2.15
N ILE A 98 15.68 -3.67 -1.04
CA ILE A 98 14.92 -4.07 0.17
C ILE A 98 13.41 -4.09 -0.11
N ALA A 99 12.89 -3.09 -0.81
CA ALA A 99 11.49 -3.03 -1.21
C ALA A 99 11.10 -4.16 -2.18
N GLU A 100 11.96 -4.45 -3.15
CA GLU A 100 11.80 -5.54 -4.10
C GLU A 100 11.77 -6.90 -3.40
N LYS A 101 12.76 -7.20 -2.55
CA LYS A 101 12.81 -8.46 -1.78
C LYS A 101 11.57 -8.65 -0.92
N PHE A 102 11.14 -7.59 -0.25
CA PHE A 102 9.91 -7.62 0.53
C PHE A 102 8.67 -7.90 -0.34
N ALA A 103 8.58 -7.27 -1.52
CA ALA A 103 7.47 -7.48 -2.44
C ALA A 103 7.44 -8.92 -2.99
N SER A 104 8.61 -9.52 -3.24
CA SER A 104 8.74 -10.93 -3.62
C SER A 104 8.32 -11.87 -2.47
N GLU A 105 8.79 -11.63 -1.24
CA GLU A 105 8.43 -12.44 -0.07
C GLU A 105 6.93 -12.33 0.28
N ALA A 106 6.33 -11.17 0.06
CA ALA A 106 4.90 -10.94 0.25
C ALA A 106 4.05 -11.39 -0.95
N ALA A 107 4.65 -11.99 -1.98
CA ALA A 107 4.00 -12.50 -3.18
C ALA A 107 3.09 -11.48 -3.89
N LEU A 108 3.52 -10.21 -3.96
CA LEU A 108 2.70 -9.09 -4.49
C LEU A 108 2.51 -9.11 -6.01
N GLY A 109 3.25 -9.96 -6.74
CA GLY A 109 3.09 -10.14 -8.18
C GLY A 109 3.10 -8.81 -8.96
N SER A 110 2.06 -8.56 -9.75
CA SER A 110 1.93 -7.34 -10.57
C SER A 110 1.70 -6.06 -9.76
N GLU A 111 1.32 -6.17 -8.48
CA GLU A 111 1.17 -5.01 -7.59
C GLU A 111 2.51 -4.48 -7.09
N ALA A 112 3.57 -5.30 -7.12
CA ALA A 112 4.91 -4.91 -6.67
C ALA A 112 5.40 -3.62 -7.35
N ALA A 113 5.27 -3.54 -8.68
CA ALA A 113 5.67 -2.37 -9.45
C ALA A 113 4.85 -1.11 -9.10
N ARG A 114 3.57 -1.27 -8.75
CA ARG A 114 2.70 -0.15 -8.36
C ARG A 114 3.03 0.37 -6.96
N LEU A 115 3.57 -0.48 -6.08
CA LEU A 115 3.87 -0.16 -4.69
C LEU A 115 5.34 0.17 -4.44
N GLU A 116 6.23 -0.09 -5.40
CA GLU A 116 7.69 0.04 -5.27
C GLU A 116 8.13 1.39 -4.67
N SER A 117 7.63 2.50 -5.23
CA SER A 117 7.98 3.85 -4.76
C SER A 117 7.53 4.09 -3.30
N ALA A 118 6.31 3.65 -2.97
CA ALA A 118 5.76 3.80 -1.63
C ALA A 118 6.48 2.91 -0.59
N LEU A 119 6.83 1.67 -0.97
CA LEU A 119 7.63 0.75 -0.16
C LEU A 119 9.04 1.29 0.08
N THR A 120 9.70 1.77 -0.98
CA THR A 120 11.04 2.37 -0.90
C THR A 120 11.05 3.56 0.05
N SER A 121 10.07 4.45 -0.04
CA SER A 121 9.93 5.59 0.87
C SER A 121 9.72 5.14 2.32
N ARG A 122 8.82 4.17 2.54
CA ARG A 122 8.52 3.65 3.88
C ARG A 122 9.70 2.95 4.54
N PHE A 123 10.45 2.15 3.78
CA PHE A 123 11.66 1.51 4.28
C PHE A 123 12.82 2.50 4.44
N SER A 124 12.92 3.54 3.61
CA SER A 124 13.90 4.63 3.81
C SER A 124 13.68 5.31 5.17
N ALA A 125 12.43 5.64 5.51
CA ALA A 125 12.11 6.21 6.82
C ALA A 125 12.45 5.25 7.98
N THR A 126 12.23 3.96 7.79
CA THR A 126 12.57 2.93 8.80
C THR A 126 14.08 2.80 8.98
N LEU A 127 14.85 2.76 7.89
CA LEU A 127 16.31 2.71 7.90
C LEU A 127 16.92 3.94 8.57
N ASN A 128 16.43 5.13 8.27
CA ASN A 128 16.84 6.36 8.95
C ASN A 128 16.59 6.28 10.47
N GLY A 129 15.48 5.68 10.89
CA GLY A 129 15.21 5.40 12.31
C GLY A 129 16.18 4.39 12.92
N LEU A 130 16.56 3.34 12.17
CA LEU A 130 17.53 2.32 12.62
C LEU A 130 18.96 2.87 12.73
N VAL A 131 19.34 3.79 11.86
CA VAL A 131 20.64 4.49 11.90
C VAL A 131 20.79 5.30 13.17
N LYS A 132 19.74 6.06 13.54
CA LYS A 132 19.72 6.83 14.80
C LYS A 132 19.89 5.95 16.04
N GLN A 133 19.62 4.65 15.93
CA GLN A 133 19.75 3.69 17.01
C GLN A 133 21.02 2.84 16.91
N GLY A 134 21.90 3.14 15.95
CA GLY A 134 23.16 2.42 15.77
C GLY A 134 23.00 0.98 15.28
N LEU A 135 21.85 0.59 14.75
CA LEU A 135 21.61 -0.79 14.29
C LEU A 135 22.02 -1.00 12.83
N VAL A 136 22.02 0.06 12.04
CA VAL A 136 22.29 0.06 10.59
C VAL A 136 23.17 1.26 10.29
N ARG A 137 24.10 1.14 9.33
CA ARG A 137 24.93 2.24 8.84
C ARG A 137 24.87 2.36 7.32
N GLN A 138 25.22 3.54 6.82
CA GLN A 138 25.40 3.76 5.38
C GLN A 138 26.78 3.30 4.95
N ALA A 139 26.85 2.28 4.10
CA ALA A 139 28.08 1.68 3.60
C ALA A 139 28.67 2.44 2.38
N GLY A 140 27.93 3.43 1.87
CA GLY A 140 28.32 4.20 0.70
C GLY A 140 27.11 4.57 -0.16
N THR A 141 27.37 4.87 -1.43
CA THR A 141 26.32 5.11 -2.43
C THR A 141 26.57 4.25 -3.66
N ALA A 142 25.52 3.61 -4.20
CA ALA A 142 25.64 2.73 -5.37
C ALA A 142 25.95 3.51 -6.65
N ASP A 143 25.23 4.61 -6.86
CA ASP A 143 25.30 5.44 -8.07
C ASP A 143 25.60 6.93 -7.73
N GLY A 144 26.28 7.19 -6.61
CA GLY A 144 26.48 8.55 -6.09
C GLY A 144 25.25 9.21 -5.48
N ARG A 145 24.06 8.61 -5.62
CA ARG A 145 22.78 9.15 -5.12
C ARG A 145 22.04 8.21 -4.16
N ARG A 146 22.08 6.90 -4.41
CA ARG A 146 21.34 5.90 -3.64
C ARG A 146 22.19 5.37 -2.50
N HIS A 147 21.73 5.52 -1.28
CA HIS A 147 22.42 4.97 -0.11
C HIS A 147 22.41 3.45 -0.11
N LEU A 148 23.57 2.88 0.18
CA LEU A 148 23.75 1.46 0.49
C LEU A 148 23.71 1.27 2.00
N TRP A 149 22.94 0.29 2.45
CA TRP A 149 22.68 0.04 3.86
C TRP A 149 23.25 -1.32 4.26
N GLU A 150 23.85 -1.36 5.45
CA GLU A 150 24.32 -2.59 6.07
C GLU A 150 24.11 -2.53 7.59
N ILE A 151 24.12 -3.70 8.24
CA ILE A 151 23.99 -3.79 9.69
C ILE A 151 25.27 -3.27 10.34
N SER A 152 25.10 -2.42 11.36
CA SER A 152 26.23 -2.02 12.21
C SER A 152 26.59 -3.24 13.06
N ARG A 153 27.67 -3.92 12.68
CA ARG A 153 28.29 -5.00 13.47
C ARG A 153 29.31 -4.44 14.42
#